data_AF-A0A8T4SBJ9-F1
#
_entry.id   AF-A0A8T4SBJ9-F1
#
_cell.length_a   1.000
_cell.length_b   1.000
_cell.length_c   1.000
_cell.angle_alpha   90.00
_cell.angle_beta   90.00
_cell.angle_gamma   90.00
#
_symmetry.space_group_name_H-M   'P 1'
#
loop_
_entity.id
_entity.type
_entity.pdbx_description
1 polymer ?
#
loop_
_entity_poly.entity_id
_entity_poly.type
_entity_poly.pdbx_seq_one_letter_code
_entity_poly.pdbx_strand_id
1 'polypeptide(L)'
;MNNRENYVRKERASFVGEGKSSKNSSQRRSHLPVFAVGNDIEVTIKEIGKQGDGIGYTDGCTIIVPNANINETVKVKIEKAINTNTFKAKRLGEINKTKVFR
;
A
#
# COMPACT_ATOMS: atom_id res chain seq x y z
N MET A 1 -61.60 -19.06 -27.20
CA MET A 1 -61.18 -18.45 -28.48
C MET A 1 -60.74 -17.01 -28.23
N ASN A 2 -59.41 -16.82 -28.21
CA ASN A 2 -58.59 -15.65 -28.53
C ASN A 2 -58.90 -14.28 -27.87
N ASN A 3 -58.14 -13.98 -26.80
CA ASN A 3 -57.82 -12.64 -26.30
C ASN A 3 -57.15 -11.79 -27.40
N ARG A 4 -57.76 -10.66 -27.74
CA ARG A 4 -57.25 -9.70 -28.72
C ARG A 4 -57.07 -8.32 -28.09
N GLU A 5 -56.04 -8.10 -27.26
CA GLU A 5 -55.52 -6.75 -27.00
C GLU A 5 -54.04 -6.81 -26.64
N ASN A 6 -53.16 -6.59 -27.61
CA ASN A 6 -51.80 -6.12 -27.35
C ASN A 6 -51.29 -5.38 -28.59
N TYR A 7 -51.78 -4.15 -28.75
CA TYR A 7 -51.29 -3.22 -29.76
C TYR A 7 -50.02 -2.53 -29.23
N VAL A 8 -48.89 -3.17 -29.55
CA VAL A 8 -47.55 -2.64 -29.80
C VAL A 8 -47.26 -1.25 -29.22
N ARG A 9 -46.72 -1.24 -28.00
CA ARG A 9 -45.92 -0.13 -27.49
C ARG A 9 -44.51 -0.20 -28.10
N LYS A 10 -44.15 0.91 -28.72
CA LYS A 10 -42.96 1.69 -28.39
C LYS A 10 -41.64 1.25 -29.04
N GLU A 11 -41.19 2.20 -29.87
CA GLU A 11 -39.81 2.62 -30.11
C GLU A 11 -39.04 1.99 -31.28
N ARG A 12 -38.74 2.89 -32.22
CA ARG A 12 -37.92 2.74 -33.41
C ARG A 12 -36.54 2.20 -33.03
N ALA A 13 -36.32 0.94 -33.34
CA ALA A 13 -35.01 0.32 -33.35
C ALA A 13 -34.21 0.83 -34.56
N SER A 14 -33.33 1.80 -34.34
CA SER A 14 -32.16 2.03 -35.18
C SER A 14 -31.24 3.05 -34.50
N PHE A 15 -30.56 2.63 -33.44
CA PHE A 15 -29.26 3.20 -33.09
C PHE A 15 -28.36 2.08 -32.60
N VAL A 16 -27.52 1.63 -33.53
CA VAL A 16 -26.10 1.26 -33.35
C VAL A 16 -25.77 0.68 -31.96
N GLY A 17 -25.60 -0.63 -31.92
CA GLY A 17 -24.73 -1.21 -30.92
C GLY A 17 -23.32 -0.71 -31.16
N GLU A 18 -22.67 -0.18 -30.12
CA GLU A 18 -21.23 -0.26 -29.88
C GLU A 18 -20.86 0.50 -28.61
N GLY A 19 -19.90 -0.03 -27.87
CA GLY A 19 -19.09 0.78 -26.97
C GLY A 19 -19.57 0.86 -25.51
N LYS A 20 -19.38 -0.24 -24.79
CA LYS A 20 -18.96 -0.14 -23.38
C LYS A 20 -17.64 0.64 -23.33
N SER A 21 -17.64 1.93 -23.07
CA SER A 21 -16.47 2.62 -22.52
C SER A 21 -16.80 4.07 -22.17
N SER A 22 -16.98 4.36 -20.88
CA SER A 22 -16.43 5.62 -20.37
C SER A 22 -16.25 5.56 -18.87
N LYS A 23 -15.02 5.23 -18.49
CA LYS A 23 -14.21 5.96 -17.50
C LYS A 23 -14.95 6.30 -16.20
N ASN A 24 -14.98 5.34 -15.29
CA ASN A 24 -14.84 5.70 -13.88
C ASN A 24 -13.47 5.24 -13.38
N SER A 25 -12.45 5.94 -13.86
CA SER A 25 -11.12 6.01 -13.27
C SER A 25 -11.16 6.83 -11.97
N SER A 26 -12.14 6.57 -11.10
CA SER A 26 -12.05 6.94 -9.68
C SER A 26 -11.31 5.85 -8.94
N GLN A 27 -10.15 5.48 -9.50
CA GLN A 27 -9.01 5.10 -8.69
C GLN A 27 -8.49 6.38 -8.01
N ARG A 28 -9.34 7.01 -7.19
CA ARG A 28 -8.89 7.76 -6.02
C ARG A 28 -8.36 6.69 -5.08
N ARG A 29 -7.24 6.06 -5.46
CA ARG A 29 -6.36 5.36 -4.53
C ARG A 29 -6.21 6.35 -3.40
N SER A 30 -6.87 6.11 -2.31
CA SER A 30 -6.70 6.89 -1.11
C SER A 30 -5.22 6.70 -0.81
N HIS A 31 -4.40 7.74 -1.01
CA HIS A 31 -2.98 7.72 -0.63
C HIS A 31 -2.92 7.83 0.90
N LEU A 32 -3.69 6.98 1.58
CA LEU A 32 -3.56 6.73 3.00
C LEU A 32 -2.10 6.40 3.23
N PRO A 33 -1.49 6.88 4.33
CA PRO A 33 -0.17 6.42 4.69
C PRO A 33 -0.18 4.89 4.64
N VAL A 34 0.69 4.31 3.81
CA VAL A 34 0.72 2.86 3.52
C VAL A 34 0.86 2.04 4.82
N PHE A 35 1.32 2.70 5.89
CA PHE A 35 1.58 2.10 7.17
C PHE A 35 0.60 2.58 8.25
N ALA A 36 -0.13 1.63 8.83
CA ALA A 36 -0.83 1.83 10.09
C ALA A 36 0.12 1.57 11.27
N VAL A 37 -0.14 2.23 12.40
CA VAL A 37 0.52 1.86 13.67
C VAL A 37 0.16 0.41 13.99
N GLY A 38 1.17 -0.40 14.30
CA GLY A 38 1.02 -1.83 14.54
C GLY A 38 1.26 -2.71 13.31
N ASN A 39 1.48 -2.15 12.12
CA ASN A 39 1.87 -2.94 10.96
C ASN A 39 3.34 -3.36 11.02
N ASP A 40 3.61 -4.58 10.58
CA ASP A 40 4.94 -5.13 10.38
C ASP A 40 5.34 -4.92 8.92
N ILE A 41 6.45 -4.23 8.70
CA ILE A 41 6.94 -3.85 7.37
C ILE A 41 8.42 -4.21 7.23
N GLU A 42 8.86 -4.37 6.00
CA GLU A 42 10.26 -4.63 5.68
C GLU A 42 10.90 -3.32 5.26
N VAL A 43 12.01 -2.97 5.92
CA VAL A 43 12.71 -1.71 5.68
C VAL A 43 14.18 -2.01 5.47
N THR A 44 14.71 -1.49 4.35
CA THR A 44 16.14 -1.48 4.09
C THR A 44 16.75 -0.22 4.66
N ILE A 45 17.70 -0.38 5.56
CA ILE A 45 18.42 0.71 6.20
C ILE A 45 19.45 1.25 5.23
N LYS A 46 19.31 2.53 4.86
CA LYS A 46 20.23 3.21 3.94
C LYS A 46 21.31 3.97 4.68
N GLU A 47 21.03 4.43 5.89
CA GLU A 47 21.94 5.26 6.68
C GLU A 47 21.85 4.92 8.16
N ILE A 48 22.92 5.21 8.92
CA ILE A 48 22.95 5.12 10.39
C ILE A 48 23.08 6.52 10.97
N GLY A 49 22.13 6.90 11.81
CA GLY A 49 22.15 8.13 12.58
C GLY A 49 23.21 8.11 13.69
N LYS A 50 23.51 9.29 14.25
CA LYS A 50 24.59 9.49 15.23
C LYS A 50 24.50 8.63 16.49
N GLN A 51 23.31 8.18 16.86
CA GLN A 51 23.06 7.35 18.05
C GLN A 51 23.06 5.84 17.75
N GLY A 52 23.39 5.43 16.52
CA GLY A 52 23.27 4.03 16.09
C GLY A 52 21.85 3.63 15.66
N ASP A 53 20.96 4.62 15.43
CA ASP A 53 19.64 4.40 14.85
C ASP A 53 19.75 4.20 13.34
N GLY A 54 19.21 3.11 12.82
CA GLY A 54 19.10 2.90 11.38
C GLY A 54 17.97 3.74 10.78
N ILE A 55 18.29 4.44 9.70
CA ILE A 55 17.38 5.30 8.95
C ILE A 55 17.09 4.59 7.62
N GLY A 56 15.84 4.17 7.47
CA GLY A 56 15.32 3.58 6.25
C GLY A 56 14.34 4.53 5.54
N TYR A 57 14.25 4.38 4.22
CA TYR A 57 13.28 5.11 3.40
C TYR A 57 12.41 4.10 2.65
N THR A 58 11.13 4.05 3.00
CA THR A 58 10.15 3.12 2.43
C THR A 58 8.84 3.85 2.17
N ASP A 59 8.22 3.64 1.01
CA ASP A 59 6.97 4.31 0.59
C ASP A 59 6.96 5.83 0.80
N GLY A 60 8.09 6.50 0.54
CA GLY A 60 8.24 7.96 0.70
C GLY A 60 8.27 8.45 2.16
N CYS A 61 8.41 7.53 3.10
CA CYS A 61 8.46 7.79 4.54
C CYS A 61 9.83 7.44 5.12
N THR A 62 10.30 8.23 6.08
CA THR A 62 11.48 7.97 6.89
C THR A 62 11.10 7.09 8.07
N ILE A 63 11.69 5.90 8.14
CA ILE A 63 11.50 4.95 9.23
C ILE A 63 12.76 4.91 10.09
N ILE A 64 12.60 5.24 11.37
CA ILE A 64 13.69 5.22 12.36
C ILE A 64 13.61 3.88 13.08
N VAL A 65 14.69 3.10 12.99
CA VAL A 65 14.79 1.74 13.52
C VAL A 65 16.00 1.65 14.44
N PRO A 66 15.82 1.47 15.76
CA PRO A 66 16.95 1.34 16.68
C PRO A 66 17.68 0.00 16.45
N ASN A 67 19.00 -0.01 16.70
CA ASN A 67 19.85 -1.20 16.54
C ASN A 67 19.74 -1.85 15.15
N ALA A 68 19.82 -1.07 14.08
CA ALA A 68 19.85 -1.61 12.73
C ALA A 68 21.14 -1.19 12.01
N ASN A 69 21.62 -1.99 11.07
CA ASN A 69 22.90 -1.75 10.39
C ASN A 69 22.70 -1.23 8.96
N ILE A 70 23.71 -0.55 8.42
CA ILE A 70 23.66 -0.03 7.05
C ILE A 70 23.59 -1.20 6.05
N ASN A 71 22.82 -1.02 4.98
CA ASN A 71 22.52 -2.05 3.97
C ASN A 71 21.83 -3.32 4.52
N GLU A 72 21.33 -3.27 5.77
CA GLU A 72 20.55 -4.34 6.35
C GLU A 72 19.08 -4.18 5.97
N THR A 73 18.42 -5.28 5.61
CA THR A 73 16.95 -5.32 5.51
C THR A 73 16.39 -5.99 6.75
N VAL A 74 15.60 -5.24 7.51
CA VAL A 74 15.04 -5.66 8.80
C VAL A 74 13.53 -5.59 8.77
N LYS A 75 12.88 -6.51 9.48
CA LYS A 75 11.44 -6.45 9.69
C LYS A 75 11.17 -5.62 10.92
N VAL A 76 10.34 -4.60 10.77
CA VAL A 76 10.07 -3.60 11.79
C VAL A 76 8.59 -3.40 11.97
N LYS A 77 8.16 -3.13 13.20
CA LYS A 77 6.78 -2.81 13.52
C LYS A 77 6.64 -1.33 13.77
N ILE A 78 5.74 -0.66 13.06
CA ILE A 78 5.47 0.76 13.32
C ILE A 78 4.85 0.89 14.72
N GLU A 79 5.56 1.52 15.65
CA GLU A 79 5.04 1.75 17.00
C GLU A 79 4.33 3.10 17.11
N LYS A 80 4.86 4.11 16.42
CA LYS A 80 4.34 5.47 16.50
C LYS A 80 4.67 6.28 15.25
N ALA A 81 3.70 7.02 14.75
CA ALA A 81 3.94 8.10 13.79
C ALA A 81 4.41 9.35 14.54
N ILE A 82 5.56 9.91 14.16
CA ILE A 82 6.07 11.16 14.74
C ILE A 82 5.54 12.33 13.90
N ASN A 83 5.70 12.26 12.58
CA ASN A 83 5.26 13.26 11.61
C ASN A 83 4.45 12.58 10.49
N THR A 84 3.98 13.37 9.51
CA THR A 84 3.28 12.85 8.32
C THR A 84 4.10 11.80 7.56
N ASN A 85 5.42 12.00 7.49
CA ASN A 85 6.33 11.13 6.72
C ASN A 85 7.40 10.47 7.61
N THR A 86 7.37 10.67 8.93
CA THR A 86 8.39 10.12 9.84
C THR A 86 7.73 9.20 10.85
N PHE A 87 8.18 7.96 10.88
CA PHE A 87 7.63 6.92 11.76
C PHE A 87 8.75 6.29 12.58
N LYS A 88 8.46 6.05 13.87
CA LYS A 88 9.31 5.26 14.74
C LYS A 88 8.83 3.82 14.69
N ALA A 89 9.76 2.92 14.36
CA ALA A 89 9.49 1.50 14.30
C ALA A 89 10.42 0.74 15.24
N LYS A 90 9.93 -0.37 15.76
CA LYS A 90 10.72 -1.30 16.55
C LYS A 90 11.15 -2.46 15.69
N ARG A 91 12.43 -2.81 15.75
CA ARG A 91 12.96 -4.01 15.10
C ARG A 91 12.29 -5.25 15.70
N LEU A 92 11.62 -6.04 14.86
CA LEU A 92 11.04 -7.33 15.25
C LEU A 92 12.01 -8.48 15.00
N GLY A 93 12.92 -8.35 14.04
CA GLY A 93 13.93 -9.36 13.77
C GLY A 93 14.75 -9.11 12.51
N GLU A 94 15.81 -9.90 12.37
CA GLU A 94 16.64 -10.00 11.17
C GLU A 94 15.97 -10.92 10.17
N ILE A 95 15.71 -10.42 8.95
CA ILE A 95 15.15 -11.26 7.88
C ILE A 95 16.23 -12.15 7.26
N ASN A 96 17.51 -11.83 7.48
CA ASN A 96 18.63 -12.59 6.95
C ASN A 96 19.82 -12.57 7.91
N LYS A 97 19.71 -13.28 9.04
CA LYS A 97 20.91 -13.81 9.67
C LYS A 97 21.17 -15.17 9.01
N THR A 98 21.92 -15.17 7.92
CA THR A 98 22.70 -16.36 7.58
C THR A 98 23.62 -16.58 8.77
N LYS A 99 23.16 -17.37 9.74
CA LYS A 99 24.02 -17.91 10.79
C LYS A 99 25.07 -18.72 10.06
N VAL A 100 26.23 -18.11 9.83
CA VAL A 100 27.44 -18.86 9.53
C VAL A 100 27.80 -19.51 10.86
N PHE A 101 27.24 -20.69 11.11
CA PHE A 101 27.71 -21.56 12.18
C PHE A 101 29.16 -21.92 11.81
N ARG A 102 30.10 -21.37 12.59
CA ARG A 102 31.52 -21.71 12.50
C ARG A 102 31.78 -23.01 13.25
#